data_AF-A0A3C0TDV9-F1
#
_entry.id   AF-A0A3C0TDV9-F1
#
_cell.length_a   1.000
_cell.length_b   1.000
_cell.length_c   1.000
_cell.angle_alpha   90.00
_cell.angle_beta   90.00
_cell.angle_gamma   90.00
#
_symmetry.space_group_name_H-M   'P 1'
#
loop_
_entity.id
_entity.type
_entity.pdbx_description
1 polymer ?
#
loop_
_entity_poly.entity_id
_entity_poly.type
_entity_poly.pdbx_seq_one_letter_code
_entity_poly.pdbx_strand_id
1 'polypeptide(L)' 'MNANELRAKSVDELDEELQSLVKERFTHRMQQSTGQLTQTHLLKEVAKDIA' A
#
# COMPACT_ATOMS: atom_id res chain seq x y z
N MET A 1 4.31 6.57 4.91
CA MET A 1 5.73 6.59 4.46
C MET A 1 6.42 7.92 4.76
N ASN A 2 7.72 7.92 5.12
CA ASN A 2 8.51 9.16 5.23
C ASN A 2 9.11 9.55 3.87
N ALA A 3 8.83 10.77 3.39
CA ALA A 3 9.29 11.25 2.07
C ALA A 3 10.83 11.27 1.91
N ASN A 4 11.59 11.30 3.01
CA ASN A 4 13.04 11.29 2.97
C ASN A 4 13.63 9.88 2.74
N GLU A 5 12.94 8.83 3.19
CA GLU A 5 13.34 7.43 2.98
C GLU A 5 13.05 6.99 1.54
N LEU A 6 11.93 7.44 0.98
CA LEU A 6 11.57 7.19 -0.44
C LEU A 6 12.55 7.87 -1.41
N ARG A 7 13.06 9.07 -1.10
CA ARG A 7 14.04 9.76 -1.95
C ARG A 7 15.43 9.13 -1.92
N ALA A 8 15.74 8.33 -0.90
CA ALA A 8 17.01 7.63 -0.79
C ALA A 8 17.02 6.30 -1.58
N LYS A 9 15.84 5.76 -1.93
CA LYS A 9 15.68 4.52 -2.69
C LYS A 9 15.89 4.75 -4.19
N SER A 10 16.38 3.71 -4.87
CA SER A 10 16.52 3.74 -6.33
C SER A 10 15.15 3.65 -7.02
N VAL A 11 15.09 4.01 -8.32
CA VAL A 11 13.84 3.94 -9.10
C VAL A 11 13.29 2.51 -9.15
N ASP A 12 14.17 1.51 -9.23
CA ASP A 12 13.77 0.09 -9.28
C ASP A 12 13.20 -0.38 -7.93
N GLU A 13 13.79 0.06 -6.81
CA GLU A 13 13.30 -0.26 -5.47
C GLU A 13 11.95 0.39 -5.18
N LEU A 14 11.75 1.61 -5.69
CA LEU A 14 10.47 2.31 -5.59
C LEU A 14 9.37 1.61 -6.40
N ASP A 15 9.70 1.09 -7.58
CA ASP A 15 8.76 0.33 -8.41
C ASP A 15 8.38 -1.01 -7.76
N GLU A 16 9.34 -1.73 -7.18
CA GLU A 16 9.07 -2.96 -6.43
C GLU A 16 8.16 -2.71 -5.22
N GLU A 17 8.43 -1.63 -4.48
CA GLU A 17 7.63 -1.25 -3.31
C GLU A 17 6.22 -0.80 -3.70
N LEU A 18 6.09 -0.05 -4.79
CA LEU A 18 4.79 0.33 -5.36
C LEU A 18 3.98 -0.90 -5.78
N GLN A 19 4.61 -1.88 -6.43
CA GLN A 19 3.94 -3.14 -6.78
C GLN A 19 3.47 -3.92 -5.55
N SER A 20 4.29 -3.94 -4.49
CA SER A 20 3.92 -4.54 -3.21
C SER A 20 2.68 -3.88 -2.60
N LEU A 21 2.69 -2.55 -2.50
CA LEU A 21 1.56 -1.75 -1.98
C LEU A 21 0.27 -1.95 -2.81
N VAL A 22 0.38 -2.04 -4.13
CA VAL A 22 -0.78 -2.32 -5.00
C VAL A 22 -1.38 -3.69 -4.71
N LYS A 23 -0.54 -4.71 -4.49
CA LYS A 23 -0.99 -6.07 -4.14
C LYS A 23 -1.65 -6.10 -2.76
N GLU A 24 -1.11 -5.37 -1.80
CA GLU A 24 -1.67 -5.21 -0.46
C GLU A 24 -3.03 -4.51 -0.51
N ARG A 25 -3.15 -3.42 -1.27
CA ARG A 25 -4.42 -2.72 -1.51
C ARG A 25 -5.47 -3.64 -2.13
N PHE A 26 -5.08 -4.46 -3.10
CA PHE A 26 -5.99 -5.44 -3.71
C PHE A 26 -6.48 -6.47 -2.68
N THR A 27 -5.56 -7.00 -1.86
CA THR A 27 -5.88 -7.95 -0.80
C THR A 27 -6.86 -7.35 0.21
N HIS A 28 -6.64 -6.12 0.66
CA HIS A 28 -7.57 -5.45 1.57
C HIS A 28 -8.93 -5.17 0.95
N ARG A 29 -9.01 -4.81 -0.34
CA ARG A 29 -10.30 -4.66 -1.04
C ARG A 29 -11.04 -5.98 -1.15
N MET A 30 -10.33 -7.08 -1.40
CA MET A 30 -10.92 -8.42 -1.41
C MET A 30 -11.43 -8.80 -0.01
N GLN A 31 -10.62 -8.61 1.04
CA GLN A 31 -11.01 -8.85 2.43
C GLN A 31 -12.21 -7.99 2.87
N GLN A 32 -12.29 -6.73 2.40
CA GLN A 32 -13.43 -5.87 2.65
C GLN A 32 -14.68 -6.41 1.97
N SER A 33 -14.55 -6.85 0.71
CA SER A 33 -15.67 -7.43 -0.05
C SER A 33 -16.17 -8.75 0.54
N THR A 34 -15.30 -9.54 1.17
CA THR A 34 -15.68 -10.79 1.86
C THR A 34 -16.14 -10.56 3.30
N GLY A 35 -16.11 -9.32 3.80
CA GLY A 35 -16.48 -8.99 5.19
C GLY A 35 -15.47 -9.44 6.25
N GLN A 36 -14.26 -9.85 5.84
CA GLN A 36 -13.19 -10.32 6.73
C GLN A 36 -12.25 -9.20 7.17
N LEU A 37 -12.36 -8.00 6.58
CA LEU A 37 -11.51 -6.87 6.94
C LEU A 37 -11.96 -6.24 8.26
N THR A 38 -11.19 -6.50 9.32
CA THR A 38 -11.41 -5.96 10.66
C THR A 38 -10.98 -4.50 10.79
N GLN A 39 -9.99 -4.05 10.00
CA GLN A 39 -9.41 -2.71 10.06
C GLN A 39 -9.60 -1.95 8.75
N THR A 40 -10.72 -1.23 8.62
CA THR A 40 -11.07 -0.47 7.41
C THR A 40 -10.18 0.74 7.14
N HIS A 41 -9.45 1.23 8.16
CA HIS A 41 -8.52 2.35 8.02
C HIS A 41 -7.28 1.99 7.18
N LEU A 42 -6.88 0.71 7.16
CA LEU A 42 -5.75 0.21 6.37
C LEU A 42 -5.92 0.50 4.86
N LEU A 43 -7.15 0.42 4.35
CA LEU A 43 -7.45 0.80 2.96
C LEU A 43 -7.09 2.25 2.65
N LYS A 44 -7.31 3.15 3.61
CA LYS A 44 -7.02 4.58 3.50
C LYS A 44 -5.53 4.87 3.69
N GLU A 45 -4.86 4.08 4.51
CA GLU A 45 -3.43 4.16 4.76
C GLU A 45 -2.64 3.73 3.53
N VAL A 46 -2.90 2.53 3.01
CA VAL A 46 -2.25 2.03 1.77
C VAL A 46 -2.54 2.95 0.58
N ALA A 47 -3.75 3.53 0.49
CA ALA A 47 -4.05 4.51 -0.56
C ALA A 47 -3.23 5.81 -0.45
N LYS A 48 -2.81 6.21 0.76
CA LYS A 48 -1.93 7.34 0.98
C LYS A 48 -0.46 6.99 0.77
N ASP A 49 -0.06 5.76 1.04
CA ASP A 49 1.32 5.33 0.79
C ASP A 49 1.62 5.16 -0.71
N ILE A 50 0.59 4.92 -1.54
CA ILE A 50 0.71 4.89 -3.01
C ILE A 50 0.76 6.30 -3.64
N ALA A 51 0.18 7.32 -2.99
CA ALA A 51 -0.06 8.66 -3.56
C ALA A 51 0.97 9.71 -3.13
#